data_AF-A0A2A4BA53-F1
#
_entry.id   AF-A0A2A4BA53-F1
#
_cell.length_a   1.000
_cell.length_b   1.000
_cell.length_c   1.000
_cell.angle_alpha   90.00
_cell.angle_beta   90.00
_cell.angle_gamma   90.00
#
_symmetry.space_group_name_H-M   'P 1'
#
loop_
_entity.id
_entity.type
_entity.pdbx_description
1 polymer ?
#
loop_
_entity_poly.entity_id
_entity_poly.type
_entity_poly.pdbx_seq_one_letter_code
_entity_poly.pdbx_strand_id
1 'polypeptide(L)'
;MFCAPPGEAEFRRTCSVDRIADDRGTLLTVRLPDGGFHRLRVGADGREIAAADGAEPAIVRSDGRRIEVEVGGARYRLPAAAAPTEAPGNATGADAGD
;
A
#
# COMPACT_ATOMS: atom_id res chain seq x y z
N MET A 1 3.87 1.10 11.50
CA MET A 1 3.80 1.99 10.32
C MET A 1 3.59 3.43 10.79
N PHE A 2 4.04 4.46 10.05
CA PHE A 2 3.72 5.86 10.38
C PHE A 2 2.31 6.21 9.91
N CYS A 3 1.49 6.72 10.82
CA CYS A 3 0.12 7.15 10.54
C CYS A 3 -0.30 8.28 11.48
N ALA A 4 -1.34 9.01 11.09
CA ALA A 4 -2.08 9.94 11.92
C ALA A 4 -3.56 9.52 11.85
N PRO A 5 -4.15 9.02 12.95
CA PRO A 5 -5.58 8.72 13.01
C PRO A 5 -6.46 9.95 12.73
N PRO A 6 -7.77 9.78 12.48
CA PRO A 6 -8.68 10.89 12.26
C PRO A 6 -8.62 11.89 13.42
N GLY A 7 -8.41 13.16 13.10
CA GLY A 7 -8.28 14.24 14.09
C GLY A 7 -6.88 14.41 14.69
N GLU A 8 -5.92 13.51 14.41
CA GLU A 8 -4.53 13.70 14.83
C GLU A 8 -3.72 14.48 13.79
N ALA A 9 -2.97 15.49 14.27
CA ALA A 9 -2.10 16.30 13.43
C ALA A 9 -0.77 15.60 13.11
N GLU A 10 -0.25 14.81 14.06
CA GLU A 10 1.09 14.25 14.03
C GLU A 10 1.12 12.81 13.51
N PHE A 11 2.16 12.49 12.74
CA PHE A 11 2.44 11.10 12.37
C PHE A 11 3.18 10.38 13.49
N ARG A 12 2.65 9.23 13.91
CA ARG A 12 3.24 8.36 14.92
C ARG A 12 3.39 6.94 14.40
N ARG A 13 4.33 6.17 14.96
CA ARG A 13 4.52 4.75 14.59
C ARG A 13 3.55 3.81 15.34
N THR A 14 2.27 4.17 15.39
CA THR A 14 1.27 3.45 16.20
C THR A 14 0.39 2.48 15.41
N CYS A 15 0.31 2.63 14.09
CA CYS A 15 -0.50 1.73 13.27
C CYS A 15 0.24 0.45 12.90
N SER A 16 -0.48 -0.66 12.91
CA SER A 16 -0.01 -1.94 12.37
C SER A 16 -0.44 -2.07 10.92
N VAL A 17 0.38 -2.76 10.11
CA VAL A 17 0.06 -3.02 8.70
C VAL A 17 0.29 -4.49 8.40
N ASP A 18 -0.72 -5.13 7.86
CA ASP A 18 -0.64 -6.46 7.27
C ASP A 18 -0.58 -6.32 5.74
N ARG A 19 0.13 -7.24 5.06
CA ARG A 19 0.37 -7.17 3.61
C ARG A 19 0.16 -8.53 2.96
N ILE A 20 -0.65 -8.55 1.91
CA ILE A 20 -0.92 -9.74 1.10
C ILE A 20 -0.64 -9.38 -0.36
N ALA A 21 0.28 -10.09 -1.00
CA ALA A 21 0.54 -9.96 -2.44
C ALA A 21 -0.39 -10.89 -3.23
N ASP A 22 -0.95 -10.40 -4.33
CA ASP A 22 -1.79 -11.13 -5.27
C ASP A 22 -1.53 -10.66 -6.72
N ASP A 23 -2.21 -11.26 -7.70
CA ASP A 23 -2.02 -10.96 -9.14
C ASP A 23 -2.32 -9.51 -9.53
N ARG A 24 -3.03 -8.75 -8.68
CA ARG A 24 -3.37 -7.34 -8.91
C ARG A 24 -2.54 -6.40 -8.04
N GLY A 25 -1.47 -6.89 -7.40
CA GLY A 25 -0.53 -6.11 -6.59
C GLY A 25 -0.54 -6.47 -5.11
N THR A 26 -0.42 -5.49 -4.22
CA THR A 26 -0.39 -5.71 -2.76
C THR A 26 -1.65 -5.14 -2.10
N LEU A 27 -2.38 -5.98 -1.38
CA LEU A 27 -3.42 -5.56 -0.44
C LEU A 27 -2.78 -5.25 0.92
N LEU A 28 -2.91 -4.01 1.36
CA LEU A 28 -2.50 -3.56 2.68
C LEU A 28 -3.72 -3.47 3.58
N THR A 29 -3.67 -4.07 4.76
CA THR A 29 -4.65 -3.83 5.82
C THR A 29 -3.99 -3.04 6.93
N VAL A 30 -4.32 -1.75 7.02
CA VAL A 30 -3.77 -0.87 8.07
C VAL A 30 -4.75 -0.84 9.23
N ARG A 31 -4.27 -1.18 10.44
CA ARG A 31 -5.05 -1.14 11.68
C ARG A 31 -4.64 0.08 12.50
N LEU A 32 -5.63 0.88 12.84
CA LEU A 32 -5.54 2.04 13.70
C LEU A 32 -5.54 1.59 15.18
N PRO A 33 -5.01 2.42 16.11
CA PRO A 33 -4.96 2.08 17.53
C PRO A 33 -6.33 2.03 18.21
N ASP A 34 -7.35 2.66 17.63
CA ASP A 34 -8.74 2.64 18.08
C ASP A 34 -9.48 1.34 17.70
N GLY A 35 -8.84 0.44 16.94
CA GLY A 35 -9.42 -0.79 16.45
C GLY A 35 -10.03 -0.69 15.05
N GLY A 36 -10.11 0.52 14.48
CA GLY A 36 -10.50 0.73 13.09
C GLY A 36 -9.47 0.16 12.10
N PHE A 37 -9.89 -0.07 10.86
CA PHE A 37 -8.97 -0.48 9.81
C PHE A 37 -9.38 0.06 8.44
N HIS A 38 -8.39 0.20 7.56
CA HIS A 38 -8.58 0.52 6.15
C HIS A 38 -7.79 -0.45 5.29
N ARG A 39 -8.39 -0.94 4.21
CA ARG A 39 -7.71 -1.72 3.18
C ARG A 39 -7.33 -0.84 2.00
N LEU A 40 -6.06 -0.85 1.66
CA LEU A 40 -5.49 -0.13 0.52
C LEU A 40 -4.96 -1.14 -0.49
N ARG A 41 -5.35 -1.02 -1.75
CA ARG A 41 -4.77 -1.75 -2.86
C ARG A 41 -3.63 -0.92 -3.41
N VAL A 42 -2.43 -1.49 -3.43
CA VAL A 42 -1.29 -0.98 -4.17
C VAL A 42 -1.18 -1.80 -5.45
N GLY A 43 -1.26 -1.16 -6.61
CA GLY A 43 -1.09 -1.81 -7.90
C GLY A 43 0.31 -2.41 -8.06
N ALA A 44 0.49 -3.33 -9.01
CA ALA A 44 1.74 -4.05 -9.23
C ALA A 44 2.96 -3.12 -9.43
N ASP A 45 2.75 -1.97 -10.07
CA ASP A 45 3.80 -0.96 -10.28
C ASP A 45 4.15 -0.14 -9.02
N GLY A 46 3.44 -0.33 -7.90
CA GLY A 46 3.68 0.41 -6.66
C GLY A 46 3.23 1.88 -6.70
N ARG A 47 2.71 2.34 -7.84
CA ARG A 47 2.37 3.74 -8.12
C ARG A 47 0.88 4.03 -8.01
N GLU A 48 0.04 3.04 -8.28
CA GLU A 48 -1.39 3.14 -8.11
C GLU A 48 -1.75 2.71 -6.69
N ILE A 49 -2.47 3.56 -5.97
CA ILE A 49 -2.99 3.22 -4.65
C ILE A 49 -4.47 3.61 -4.61
N ALA A 50 -5.32 2.67 -4.24
CA ALA A 50 -6.75 2.85 -4.13
C ALA A 50 -7.29 2.26 -2.83
N ALA A 51 -8.42 2.77 -2.34
CA ALA A 51 -9.15 2.12 -1.26
C ALA A 51 -9.76 0.81 -1.79
N ALA A 52 -9.50 -0.31 -1.11
CA ALA A 52 -10.01 -1.62 -1.50
C ALA A 52 -11.41 -1.91 -0.93
N ASP A 53 -11.84 -1.15 0.08
CA ASP A 53 -13.15 -1.28 0.74
C ASP A 53 -14.27 -0.52 0.03
N GLY A 54 -13.94 0.42 -0.86
CA GLY A 54 -14.92 1.22 -1.61
C GLY A 54 -15.78 2.19 -0.77
N ALA A 55 -15.63 2.24 0.55
CA ALA A 55 -16.44 3.08 1.43
C ALA A 55 -16.11 4.58 1.29
N GLU A 56 -14.81 4.90 1.25
CA GLU A 56 -14.30 6.27 1.08
C GLU A 56 -13.13 6.23 0.08
N PRO A 57 -13.02 7.20 -0.85
CA PRO A 57 -11.91 7.24 -1.80
C PRO A 57 -10.59 7.54 -1.08
N ALA A 58 -9.52 6.86 -1.50
CA ALA A 58 -8.17 7.17 -1.03
C ALA A 58 -7.61 8.37 -1.81
N ILE A 59 -7.15 9.39 -1.10
CA ILE A 59 -6.44 10.55 -1.67
C ILE A 59 -4.94 10.27 -1.54
N VAL A 60 -4.26 10.14 -2.68
CA VAL A 60 -2.84 9.83 -2.73
C VAL A 60 -2.04 11.08 -3.04
N ARG A 61 -1.03 11.37 -2.21
CA ARG A 61 -0.07 12.45 -2.40
C ARG A 61 1.33 11.86 -2.39
N SER A 62 2.14 12.19 -3.40
CA SER A 62 3.54 11.75 -3.48
C SER A 62 4.44 12.95 -3.71
N ASP A 63 5.51 13.06 -2.92
CA ASP A 63 6.59 14.04 -3.11
C ASP A 63 7.81 13.42 -3.81
N GLY A 64 7.68 12.21 -4.35
CA GLY A 64 8.78 11.46 -4.97
C GLY A 64 9.71 10.76 -3.99
N ARG A 65 9.67 11.11 -2.69
CA ARG A 65 10.42 10.43 -1.62
C ARG A 65 9.51 9.69 -0.65
N ARG A 66 8.25 10.08 -0.52
CA ARG A 66 7.25 9.43 0.32
C ARG A 66 5.90 9.42 -0.38
N ILE A 67 5.08 8.45 -0.02
CA ILE A 67 3.69 8.40 -0.43
C ILE A 67 2.83 8.57 0.82
N GLU A 68 2.02 9.60 0.82
CA GLU A 68 1.00 9.87 1.83
C GLU A 68 -0.37 9.51 1.27
N VAL A 69 -1.14 8.73 2.02
CA VAL A 69 -2.48 8.31 1.64
C VAL A 69 -3.44 8.77 2.72
N GLU A 70 -4.49 9.46 2.32
CA GLU A 70 -5.57 9.87 3.20
C GLU A 70 -6.85 9.10 2.85
N VAL A 71 -7.52 8.53 3.85
CA VAL A 71 -8.82 7.86 3.70
C VAL A 71 -9.56 7.93 5.04
N GLY A 72 -10.85 8.28 5.04
CA GLY A 72 -11.64 8.38 6.27
C GLY A 72 -11.11 9.40 7.28
N GLY A 73 -10.41 10.44 6.82
CA GLY A 73 -9.71 11.42 7.67
C GLY A 73 -8.43 10.92 8.34
N ALA A 74 -8.08 9.64 8.18
CA ALA A 74 -6.79 9.09 8.62
C ALA A 74 -5.73 9.29 7.53
N ARG A 75 -4.49 9.55 7.93
CA ARG A 75 -3.35 9.75 7.02
C ARG A 75 -2.26 8.71 7.27
N TYR A 76 -1.72 8.15 6.20
CA TYR A 76 -0.77 7.05 6.23
C TYR A 76 0.46 7.40 5.42
N ARG A 77 1.65 7.14 5.96
CA ARG A 77 2.90 7.22 5.19
C ARG A 77 3.32 5.83 4.77
N LEU A 78 3.07 5.51 3.51
CA LEU A 78 3.60 4.32 2.87
C LEU A 78 5.09 4.57 2.58
N PRO A 79 5.96 3.56 2.76
CA PRO A 79 7.30 3.64 2.20
C PRO A 79 7.17 3.89 0.70
N ALA A 80 7.86 4.90 0.16
CA ALA A 80 7.83 5.19 -1.27
C ALA A 80 8.30 3.96 -2.02
N ALA A 81 7.36 3.33 -2.70
CA ALA A 81 7.49 2.06 -3.41
C ALA A 81 8.21 0.97 -2.60
N ALA A 82 7.45 -0.06 -2.20
CA ALA A 82 7.95 -1.39 -2.55
C ALA A 82 7.95 -1.43 -4.08
N ALA A 83 8.95 -0.80 -4.72
CA ALA A 83 9.28 -1.20 -6.07
C ALA A 83 9.48 -2.71 -5.97
N PRO A 84 9.01 -3.52 -6.94
CA PRO A 84 9.65 -4.80 -7.07
C PRO A 84 11.15 -4.48 -7.14
N THR A 85 11.92 -4.89 -6.12
CA THR A 85 13.23 -5.45 -6.45
C THR A 85 12.86 -6.50 -7.46
N GLU A 86 13.22 -6.25 -8.71
CA GLU A 86 13.10 -7.13 -9.86
C GLU A 86 12.64 -8.52 -9.42
N ALA A 87 11.38 -8.88 -9.69
CA ALA A 87 11.00 -10.28 -9.59
C ALA A 87 12.09 -11.04 -10.36
N PRO A 88 12.77 -12.06 -9.79
CA PRO A 88 13.77 -12.78 -10.55
C PRO A 88 13.09 -13.32 -11.80
N GLY A 89 13.38 -12.66 -12.92
CA GLY A 89 13.11 -13.21 -14.22
C GLY A 89 13.91 -14.49 -14.36
N ASN A 90 13.26 -15.48 -14.96
CA ASN A 90 13.83 -16.66 -15.59
C ASN A 90 13.99 -17.94 -14.73
N ALA A 91 13.09 -18.89 -14.98
CA ALA A 91 13.51 -20.20 -15.48
C ALA A 91 12.68 -20.58 -16.72
N THR A 92 13.32 -20.42 -17.88
CA THR A 92 13.03 -20.91 -19.22
C THR A 92 12.56 -22.36 -19.23
N GLY A 93 11.59 -22.65 -20.09
CA GLY A 93 11.18 -24.02 -20.44
C GLY A 93 10.30 -24.04 -21.68
N ALA A 94 10.72 -23.35 -22.74
CA ALA A 94 10.15 -23.48 -24.08
C ALA A 94 11.29 -23.71 -25.06
N ASP A 95 11.79 -24.94 -25.11
CA ASP A 95 12.53 -25.45 -26.25
C ASP A 95 11.54 -26.12 -27.20
N ALA A 96 11.39 -25.50 -28.37
CA ALA A 96 10.81 -26.12 -29.54
C ALA A 96 11.95 -26.64 -30.44
N GLY A 97 11.87 -27.90 -30.86
CA GLY A 97 12.58 -28.45 -32.02
C GLY A 97 13.62 -29.54 -31.71
N ASP A 98 13.23 -30.81 -31.89
CA ASP A 98 13.68 -31.67 -33.01
C ASP A 98 12.64 -32.78 -33.24
#